data_AF-A0A1T1CSE6-F1
#
_entry.id   AF-A0A1T1CSE6-F1
#
_cell.length_a   1.000
_cell.length_b   1.000
_cell.length_c   1.000
_cell.angle_alpha   90.00
_cell.angle_beta   90.00
_cell.angle_gamma   90.00
#
_symmetry.space_group_name_H-M   'P 1'
#
loop_
_entity.id
_entity.type
_entity.pdbx_description
1 polymer ?
#
loop_
_entity_poly.entity_id
_entity_poly.type
_entity_poly.pdbx_seq_one_letter_code
_entity_poly.pdbx_strand_id
1 'polypeptide(L)' 'SYAKRYNVLCERLVQESLYSAASVLLSPRSSVADGSFSEMSELTSLKTFAAGLAGHVAAEATRWNSSN' A
#
# COMPACT_ATOMS: atom_id res chain seq x y z
N SER A 1 1.52 -18.68 -8.64
CA SER A 1 0.10 -18.29 -8.48
C SER A 1 -0.12 -16.89 -9.05
N TYR A 2 -1.37 -16.48 -9.29
CA TYR A 2 -1.70 -15.11 -9.74
C TYR A 2 -1.29 -14.04 -8.72
N ALA A 3 -1.56 -14.28 -7.44
CA ALA A 3 -1.16 -13.40 -6.33
C ALA A 3 0.34 -13.06 -6.38
N LYS A 4 1.20 -14.07 -6.59
CA LYS A 4 2.65 -13.85 -6.66
C LYS A 4 3.07 -12.97 -7.84
N ARG A 5 2.38 -13.07 -8.97
CA ARG A 5 2.65 -12.21 -10.14
C ARG A 5 2.26 -10.75 -9.87
N TYR A 6 1.12 -10.53 -9.24
CA TYR A 6 0.70 -9.18 -8.83
C TYR A 6 1.66 -8.58 -7.80
N ASN A 7 2.11 -9.37 -6.82
CA ASN A 7 3.09 -8.87 -5.86
C ASN A 7 4.38 -8.40 -6.53
N VAL A 8 4.97 -9.23 -7.40
CA VAL A 8 6.19 -8.85 -8.13
C VAL A 8 5.97 -7.61 -9.01
N LEU A 9 4.83 -7.51 -9.68
CA LEU A 9 4.48 -6.32 -10.47
C LEU A 9 4.43 -5.07 -9.59
N CYS A 10 3.70 -5.11 -8.48
CA CYS A 10 3.57 -3.97 -7.57
C CYS A 10 4.91 -3.57 -6.95
N GLU A 11 5.75 -4.54 -6.55
CA GLU A 11 7.10 -4.27 -6.06
C GLU A 11 7.94 -3.53 -7.10
N ARG A 12 7.90 -3.95 -8.37
CA ARG A 12 8.63 -3.29 -9.46
C ARG A 12 8.11 -1.88 -9.73
N LEU A 13 6.80 -1.69 -9.78
CA LEU A 13 6.20 -0.36 -9.98
C LEU A 13 6.58 0.62 -8.87
N VAL A 14 6.66 0.16 -7.62
CA VAL A 14 7.11 1.00 -6.49
C VAL A 14 8.61 1.29 -6.58
N GLN A 15 9.43 0.27 -6.84
CA GLN A 15 10.89 0.43 -6.95
C GLN A 15 11.30 1.35 -8.11
N GLU A 16 10.60 1.29 -9.23
CA GLU A 16 10.84 2.13 -10.42
C GLU A 16 10.16 3.51 -10.30
N SER A 17 9.59 3.84 -9.14
CA SER A 17 8.89 5.11 -8.88
C SER A 17 7.74 5.39 -9.84
N LEU A 18 7.19 4.36 -10.47
CA LEU A 18 5.97 4.46 -11.28
C LEU A 18 4.75 4.59 -10.36
N TYR A 19 4.79 3.91 -9.20
CA TYR A 19 3.82 4.03 -8.12
C TYR A 19 4.52 4.58 -6.87
N SER A 20 3.88 5.52 -6.17
CA SER A 20 4.40 6.04 -4.90
C SER A 20 4.30 5.01 -3.76
N ALA A 21 3.25 4.21 -3.76
CA ALA A 21 3.06 3.08 -2.84
C ALA A 21 2.04 2.09 -3.42
N ALA A 22 2.09 0.84 -2.98
CA ALA A 22 1.12 -0.20 -3.34
C ALA A 22 0.91 -1.15 -2.16
N SER A 23 -0.27 -1.78 -2.07
CA SER A 23 -0.53 -2.84 -1.09
C SER A 23 -1.21 -4.04 -1.73
N VAL A 24 -0.71 -5.25 -1.47
CA VAL A 24 -1.28 -6.52 -1.99
C VAL A 24 -1.75 -7.37 -0.82
N LEU A 25 -3.08 -7.40 -0.64
CA LEU A 25 -3.74 -8.15 0.42
C LEU A 25 -4.40 -9.42 -0.12
N LEU A 26 -4.11 -10.54 0.55
CA LEU A 26 -4.75 -11.82 0.26
C LEU A 26 -5.71 -12.15 1.39
N SER A 27 -6.95 -12.44 1.06
CA SER A 27 -7.94 -12.89 2.04
C SER A 27 -8.47 -14.26 1.64
N PRO A 28 -8.41 -15.27 2.54
CA PRO A 28 -9.14 -16.51 2.33
C PRO A 28 -10.63 -16.25 2.13
N ARG A 29 -11.28 -17.09 1.32
CA ARG A 29 -12.74 -16.97 1.12
C ARG A 29 -13.55 -17.15 2.41
N SER A 30 -13.01 -17.83 3.41
CA SER A 30 -13.65 -18.03 4.72
C SER A 30 -13.64 -16.79 5.61
N SER A 31 -12.80 -15.80 5.32
CA SER A 31 -12.49 -14.65 6.17
C SER A 31 -13.51 -13.51 6.10
N VAL A 32 -14.73 -13.80 5.64
CA VAL A 32 -15.79 -12.79 5.44
C VAL A 32 -16.23 -12.17 6.77
N ALA A 33 -16.23 -12.96 7.85
CA ALA A 33 -16.74 -12.52 9.15
C ALA A 33 -15.67 -11.88 10.05
N ASP A 34 -14.40 -12.23 9.89
CA ASP A 34 -13.30 -11.78 10.75
C ASP A 34 -12.37 -10.75 10.07
N GLY A 35 -12.48 -10.58 8.75
CA GLY A 35 -11.65 -9.67 7.98
C GLY A 35 -10.19 -10.09 7.92
N SER A 36 -9.88 -11.38 8.17
CA SER A 36 -8.50 -11.85 8.14
C SER A 36 -7.90 -11.75 6.74
N PHE A 37 -6.68 -11.22 6.69
CA PHE A 37 -5.89 -11.06 5.48
C PHE A 37 -4.42 -11.40 5.76
N SER A 38 -3.67 -11.64 4.70
CA SER A 38 -2.22 -11.80 4.73
C SER A 38 -1.57 -10.93 3.66
N GLU A 39 -0.31 -10.61 3.91
CA GLU A 39 0.54 -9.81 3.04
C GLU A 39 1.64 -10.70 2.48
N MET A 40 2.13 -10.38 1.29
CA MET A 40 3.19 -11.17 0.64
C MET A 40 4.59 -10.59 0.84
N SER A 41 4.69 -9.31 1.19
CA SER A 41 5.93 -8.54 1.24
C SER A 41 5.74 -7.29 2.10
N GLU A 42 6.78 -6.90 2.83
CA GLU A 42 6.77 -5.68 3.65
C GLU A 42 6.66 -4.40 2.80
N LEU A 43 7.28 -4.41 1.61
CA LEU A 43 7.24 -3.29 0.66
C LEU A 43 5.81 -3.02 0.17
N THR A 44 5.01 -4.08 0.01
CA THR A 44 3.61 -4.02 -0.43
C THR A 44 2.63 -4.29 0.73
N SER A 45 3.03 -3.98 1.97
CA SER A 45 2.16 -4.10 3.14
C SER A 45 1.19 -2.92 3.24
N LEU A 46 0.04 -3.16 3.88
CA LEU A 46 -0.94 -2.13 4.23
C LEU A 46 -0.31 -1.07 5.13
N LYS A 47 0.57 -1.48 6.04
CA LYS A 47 1.29 -0.57 6.94
C LYS A 47 2.15 0.42 6.15
N THR A 48 2.99 -0.06 5.24
CA THR A 48 3.85 0.79 4.40
C THR A 48 3.01 1.72 3.53
N PHE A 49 1.94 1.20 2.93
CA PHE A 49 1.01 2.01 2.15
C PHE A 49 0.35 3.13 2.98
N ALA A 50 -0.22 2.80 4.14
CA ALA A 50 -0.89 3.76 5.00
C ALA A 50 0.07 4.83 5.54
N ALA A 51 1.30 4.43 5.90
CA ALA A 51 2.34 5.36 6.33
C ALA A 51 2.72 6.34 5.21
N GLY A 52 2.93 5.84 3.98
CA GLY A 52 3.22 6.68 2.82
C GLY A 52 2.08 7.66 2.51
N LEU A 53 0.83 7.18 2.53
CA LEU A 53 -0.35 8.02 2.33
C LEU A 53 -0.45 9.11 3.40
N ALA A 54 -0.30 8.76 4.68
CA ALA A 54 -0.31 9.72 5.78
C ALA A 54 0.78 10.78 5.62
N GLY A 55 1.98 10.39 5.18
CA GLY A 55 3.07 11.31 4.86
C GLY A 55 2.69 12.31 3.75
N HIS A 56 2.07 11.84 2.67
CA HIS A 56 1.59 12.72 1.59
C HIS A 56 0.53 13.71 2.08
N VAL A 57 -0.44 13.25 2.88
CA VAL A 57 -1.49 14.10 3.46
C VAL A 57 -0.88 15.16 4.39
N ALA A 58 0.04 14.77 5.28
CA ALA A 58 0.70 15.71 6.19
C ALA A 58 1.51 16.78 5.44
N ALA A 59 2.21 16.38 4.38
CA ALA A 59 2.96 17.30 3.53
C ALA A 59 2.03 18.30 2.82
N GLU A 60 0.87 17.84 2.33
CA GLU A 60 -0.12 18.71 1.69
C GLU A 60 -0.78 19.67 2.69
N ALA A 61 -1.16 19.19 3.88
CA ALA A 61 -1.72 20.02 4.93
C ALA A 61 -0.77 21.15 5.35
N THR A 62 0.54 20.86 5.42
CA THR A 62 1.57 21.87 5.73
C THR A 62 1.66 22.94 4.64
N ARG A 63 1.60 22.55 3.36
CA ARG A 63 1.58 23.48 2.23
C ARG A 63 0.37 24.40 2.28
N TRP A 64 -0.82 23.85 2.51
CA TRP A 64 -2.04 24.64 2.63
C TRP A 64 -1.97 25.64 3.79
N ASN A 65 -1.46 25.22 4.94
CA ASN A 65 -1.31 26.14 6.07
C ASN A 65 -0.25 27.23 5.84
N SER A 66 0.66 27.04 4.88
CA SER A 66 1.71 28.03 4.54
C SER A 66 1.26 29.04 3.48
N SER A 67 0.19 28.75 2.73
CA SER A 67 -0.38 29.64 1.72
C SER A 67 -1.56 30.48 2.22
N ASN A 68 -1.92 30.34 3.50
CA ASN A 68 -3.00 31.05 4.19
C ASN A 68 -2.43 31.96 5.28
#